data_AF-A0A4T0X3I1-F1
#
_entry.id   AF-A0A4T0X3I1-F1
#
_cell.length_a   1.000
_cell.length_b   1.000
_cell.length_c   1.000
_cell.angle_alpha   90.00
_cell.angle_beta   90.00
_cell.angle_gamma   90.00
#
_symmetry.space_group_name_H-M   'P 1'
#
loop_
_entity.id
_entity.type
_entity.pdbx_description
1 polymer ?
#
loop_
_entity_poly.entity_id
_entity_poly.type
_entity_poly.pdbx_seq_one_letter_code
_entity_poly.pdbx_strand_id
1 'polypeptide(L)'
;MQFLPGQTTTHKSTITNTEAQPTAPSAPALVDTFRAGGPVRQASTLNGRHPLEARLAHWDAQEEEMHMTTRRRLHGVADPMRREMELHLVSLSEQRPLLLGGSSHIHTDVLRGRDWSLDWEDVYPDAIDTTKDTTVEGNLHAAMEQALHLD
;
A
#
# COMPACT_ATOMS: atom_id res chain seq x y z
N MET A 1 -3.96 12.68 55.55
CA MET A 1 -3.13 12.54 54.34
C MET A 1 -4.01 12.03 53.22
N GLN A 2 -4.22 12.81 52.16
CA GLN A 2 -4.75 12.29 50.91
C GLN A 2 -4.20 13.14 49.77
N PHE A 3 -3.22 12.58 49.06
CA PHE A 3 -2.59 13.17 47.91
C PHE A 3 -3.53 13.04 46.71
N LEU A 4 -3.91 14.16 46.09
CA LEU A 4 -4.52 14.17 44.75
C LEU A 4 -3.38 14.08 43.71
N PRO A 5 -3.33 13.08 42.82
CA PRO A 5 -2.38 13.11 41.71
C PRO A 5 -2.90 14.03 40.59
N GLY A 6 -2.12 15.08 40.30
CA GLY A 6 -2.31 15.97 39.16
C GLY A 6 -2.09 15.24 37.83
N GLN A 7 -2.96 15.53 36.86
CA GLN A 7 -2.86 15.01 35.50
C GLN A 7 -1.68 15.68 34.77
N THR A 8 -0.74 14.90 34.26
CA THR A 8 0.25 15.37 33.28
C THR A 8 -0.13 14.85 31.90
N THR A 9 -0.70 15.76 31.09
CA THR A 9 -1.05 15.50 29.69
C THR A 9 0.22 15.43 28.85
N THR A 10 0.55 14.24 28.32
CA THR A 10 1.58 14.10 27.27
C THR A 10 0.90 14.30 25.91
N HIS A 11 1.13 15.46 25.29
CA HIS A 11 0.65 15.74 23.93
C HIS A 11 1.65 15.16 22.92
N LYS A 12 1.25 14.13 22.17
CA LYS A 12 1.97 13.69 20.97
C LYS A 12 1.36 14.39 19.75
N SER A 13 2.04 15.41 19.22
CA SER A 13 1.59 16.15 18.04
C SER A 13 2.43 15.77 16.82
N THR A 14 1.95 14.79 16.05
CA THR A 14 2.34 14.65 14.65
C THR A 14 1.13 15.09 13.83
N ILE A 15 1.23 16.27 13.22
CA ILE A 15 0.22 16.83 12.32
C ILE A 15 0.67 16.50 10.89
N THR A 16 -0.02 15.59 10.22
CA THR A 16 0.13 15.33 8.78
C THR A 16 -0.79 16.27 8.02
N ASN A 17 -0.26 17.42 7.58
CA ASN A 17 -0.95 18.40 6.73
C ASN A 17 -0.72 18.17 5.22
N THR A 18 -0.38 16.93 4.81
CA THR A 18 0.02 16.65 3.41
C THR A 18 -1.17 16.29 2.50
N GLU A 19 -2.41 16.48 2.95
CA GLU A 19 -3.58 16.41 2.07
C GLU A 19 -4.08 17.83 1.76
N ALA A 20 -4.25 18.16 0.49
CA ALA A 20 -4.74 19.44 0.03
C ALA A 20 -6.23 19.60 0.40
N GLN A 21 -6.48 20.15 1.59
CA GLN A 21 -7.82 20.44 2.10
C GLN A 21 -8.27 21.86 1.68
N PRO A 22 -9.59 22.10 1.53
CA PRO A 22 -10.11 23.40 1.09
C PRO A 22 -9.69 24.51 2.06
N THR A 23 -9.05 25.54 1.52
CA THR A 23 -8.58 26.70 2.28
C THR A 23 -9.71 27.66 2.60
N ALA A 24 -9.56 28.41 3.70
CA ALA A 24 -10.57 29.37 4.11
C ALA A 24 -10.73 30.48 3.04
N PRO A 25 -11.95 30.86 2.64
CA PRO A 25 -12.16 31.91 1.63
C PRO A 25 -11.64 33.28 2.07
N SER A 26 -11.48 33.50 3.39
CA SER A 26 -10.95 34.75 3.94
C SER A 26 -9.44 34.74 4.16
N ALA A 27 -8.79 33.58 4.14
CA ALA A 27 -7.36 33.43 4.39
C ALA A 27 -6.85 32.20 3.62
N PRO A 28 -6.52 32.35 2.32
CA PRO A 28 -6.20 31.23 1.43
C PRO A 28 -4.92 30.48 1.81
N ALA A 29 -4.10 31.02 2.72
CA ALA A 29 -2.91 30.37 3.26
C ALA A 29 -3.19 29.50 4.51
N LEU A 30 -4.40 29.56 5.07
CA LEU A 30 -4.80 28.83 6.27
C LEU A 30 -5.82 27.75 5.93
N VAL A 31 -5.59 26.55 6.46
CA VAL A 31 -6.51 25.41 6.33
C VAL A 31 -7.74 25.65 7.22
N ASP A 32 -8.94 25.56 6.65
CA ASP A 32 -10.21 25.70 7.38
C ASP A 32 -10.59 24.37 8.04
N THR A 33 -10.13 24.16 9.28
CA THR A 33 -10.34 22.91 10.01
C THR A 33 -11.79 22.65 10.37
N PHE A 34 -12.63 23.69 10.50
CA PHE A 34 -14.06 23.52 10.81
C PHE A 34 -14.86 23.07 9.61
N ARG A 35 -14.55 23.60 8.42
CA ARG A 35 -15.19 23.18 7.16
C ARG A 35 -14.70 21.81 6.69
N ALA A 36 -13.46 21.45 7.01
CA ALA A 36 -12.90 20.11 6.77
C ALA A 36 -13.39 19.04 7.78
N GLY A 37 -14.45 19.29 8.55
CA GLY A 37 -15.05 18.31 9.46
C GLY A 37 -14.65 18.45 10.93
N GLY A 38 -13.95 19.52 11.31
CA GLY A 38 -13.55 19.80 12.69
C GLY A 38 -12.46 18.85 13.22
N PRO A 39 -11.96 19.06 14.45
CA PRO A 39 -11.09 18.08 15.10
C PRO A 39 -11.92 16.86 15.51
N VAL A 40 -12.13 15.93 14.58
CA VAL A 40 -12.74 14.63 14.88
C VAL A 40 -11.82 13.93 15.88
N ARG A 41 -12.36 13.56 17.04
CA ARG A 41 -11.58 12.84 18.05
C ARG A 41 -11.21 11.49 17.44
N GLN A 42 -9.92 11.17 17.37
CA GLN A 42 -9.48 9.83 16.94
C GLN A 42 -10.12 8.72 17.79
N ALA A 43 -10.48 9.02 19.04
CA ALA A 43 -11.25 8.12 19.90
C ALA A 43 -12.64 7.78 19.35
N SER A 44 -13.33 8.68 18.64
CA SER A 44 -14.63 8.39 18.03
C SER A 44 -14.54 7.55 16.75
N THR A 45 -13.42 7.61 16.02
CA THR A 45 -13.18 6.73 14.85
C THR A 45 -12.68 5.35 15.25
N LEU A 46 -12.05 5.23 16.42
CA LEU A 46 -11.57 3.97 16.99
C LEU A 46 -12.59 3.26 17.89
N ASN A 47 -13.60 3.98 18.40
CA ASN A 47 -14.65 3.39 19.22
C ASN A 47 -15.47 2.40 18.40
N GLY A 48 -15.39 1.12 18.76
CA GLY A 48 -16.16 0.03 18.15
C GLY A 48 -15.43 -0.78 17.07
N ARG A 49 -14.15 -0.49 16.78
CA ARG A 49 -13.31 -1.29 15.87
C ARG A 49 -12.28 -2.11 16.63
N HIS A 50 -11.97 -3.29 16.11
CA HIS A 50 -10.94 -4.12 16.73
C HIS A 50 -9.54 -3.55 16.40
N PRO A 51 -8.61 -3.43 17.36
CA PRO A 51 -7.29 -2.82 17.11
C PRO A 51 -6.46 -3.56 16.04
N LEU A 52 -6.72 -4.85 15.81
CA LEU A 52 -6.05 -5.63 14.75
C LEU A 52 -6.78 -5.56 13.40
N GLU A 53 -8.01 -5.05 13.32
CA GLU A 53 -8.77 -4.99 12.07
C GLU A 53 -8.03 -4.16 11.02
N ALA A 54 -7.59 -2.96 11.40
CA ALA A 54 -6.80 -2.09 10.53
C ALA A 54 -5.45 -2.74 10.13
N ARG A 55 -4.84 -3.51 11.04
CA ARG A 55 -3.57 -4.17 10.77
C ARG A 55 -3.71 -5.36 9.84
N LEU A 56 -4.76 -6.15 10.01
CA LEU A 56 -5.06 -7.30 9.14
C LEU A 56 -5.44 -6.82 7.74
N ALA A 57 -6.19 -5.72 7.63
CA ALA A 57 -6.54 -5.12 6.34
C ALA A 57 -5.32 -4.59 5.57
N HIS A 58 -4.21 -4.28 6.24
CA HIS A 58 -3.00 -3.70 5.65
C HIS A 58 -1.75 -4.52 5.99
N TRP A 59 -1.89 -5.83 6.19
CA TRP A 59 -0.81 -6.68 6.66
C TRP A 59 0.40 -6.62 5.73
N ASP A 60 0.20 -6.86 4.44
CA ASP A 60 1.28 -6.91 3.45
C ASP A 60 2.01 -5.57 3.32
N ALA A 61 1.26 -4.48 3.28
CA ALA A 61 1.84 -3.13 3.22
C ALA A 61 2.66 -2.80 4.47
N GLN A 62 2.19 -3.21 5.65
CA GLN A 62 2.89 -2.96 6.91
C GLN A 62 4.15 -3.82 7.05
N GLU A 63 4.11 -5.05 6.53
CA GLU A 63 5.26 -5.95 6.44
C GLU A 63 6.34 -5.36 5.52
N GLU A 64 5.98 -4.92 4.31
CA GLU A 64 6.90 -4.30 3.37
C GLU A 64 7.55 -3.02 3.95
N GLU A 65 6.78 -2.16 4.62
CA GLU A 65 7.30 -0.98 5.32
C GLU A 65 8.31 -1.38 6.41
N MET A 66 8.04 -2.45 7.16
CA MET A 66 8.95 -2.96 8.18
C MET A 66 10.27 -3.45 7.56
N HIS A 67 10.20 -4.11 6.39
CA HIS A 67 11.39 -4.55 5.67
C HIS A 67 12.20 -3.37 5.16
N MET A 68 11.57 -2.37 4.55
CA MET A 68 12.26 -1.18 4.05
C MET A 68 12.88 -0.34 5.16
N THR A 69 12.21 -0.21 6.30
CA THR A 69 12.77 0.47 7.48
C THR A 69 13.95 -0.29 8.09
N THR A 70 13.87 -1.61 8.17
CA THR A 70 14.99 -2.47 8.61
C THR A 70 16.18 -2.35 7.68
N ARG A 71 15.92 -2.41 6.36
CA ARG A 71 16.91 -2.25 5.31
C ARG A 71 17.62 -0.90 5.42
N ARG A 72 16.86 0.18 5.62
CA ARG A 72 17.40 1.53 5.85
C ARG A 72 18.30 1.60 7.08
N ARG A 73 17.95 0.91 8.16
CA ARG A 73 18.73 0.90 9.42
C ARG A 73 20.03 0.10 9.29
N LEU A 74 20.02 -1.02 8.57
CA LEU A 74 21.17 -1.92 8.45
C LEU A 74 22.12 -1.52 7.30
N HIS A 75 21.55 -1.13 6.16
CA HIS A 75 22.29 -0.92 4.91
C HIS A 75 22.27 0.53 4.42
N GLY A 76 21.65 1.44 5.18
CA GLY A 76 21.56 2.85 4.82
C GLY A 76 20.47 3.15 3.80
N VAL A 77 20.42 4.41 3.33
CA VAL A 77 19.31 4.93 2.52
C VAL A 77 19.33 4.45 1.06
N ALA A 78 20.49 4.07 0.53
CA ALA A 78 20.61 3.63 -0.85
C ALA A 78 19.90 2.29 -1.12
N ASP A 79 19.87 1.41 -0.12
CA ASP A 79 19.35 0.05 -0.27
C ASP A 79 17.81 -0.03 -0.44
N PRO A 80 16.97 0.68 0.34
CA PRO A 80 15.52 0.72 0.05
C PRO A 80 15.25 1.37 -1.32
N MET A 81 15.99 2.41 -1.73
CA MET A 81 15.80 3.03 -3.05
C MET A 81 16.12 2.06 -4.19
N ARG A 82 17.22 1.31 -4.08
CA ARG A 82 17.55 0.25 -5.02
C ARG A 82 16.45 -0.79 -5.09
N ARG A 83 15.89 -1.17 -3.93
CA ARG A 83 14.84 -2.19 -3.85
C ARG A 83 13.56 -1.76 -4.57
N GLU A 84 13.13 -0.53 -4.36
CA GLU A 84 11.99 0.05 -5.08
C GLU A 84 12.23 0.08 -6.59
N MET A 85 13.44 0.46 -7.02
CA MET A 85 13.80 0.45 -8.44
C MET A 85 13.79 -0.96 -9.04
N GLU A 86 14.26 -1.97 -8.30
CA GLU A 86 14.22 -3.37 -8.74
C GLU A 86 12.76 -3.85 -8.90
N LEU A 87 11.88 -3.55 -7.94
CA LEU A 87 10.45 -3.88 -8.01
C LEU A 87 9.78 -3.20 -9.20
N HIS A 88 10.07 -1.92 -9.43
CA HIS A 88 9.55 -1.18 -10.57
C HIS A 88 10.05 -1.71 -11.91
N LEU A 89 11.32 -2.14 -12.00
CA LEU A 89 11.83 -2.76 -13.23
C LEU A 89 11.17 -4.12 -13.49
N VAL A 90 10.93 -4.92 -12.44
CA VAL A 90 10.25 -6.21 -12.59
C VAL A 90 8.82 -6.02 -13.08
N SER A 91 8.07 -5.07 -12.51
CA SER A 91 6.69 -4.80 -12.95
C SER A 91 6.60 -4.34 -14.41
N LEU A 92 7.58 -3.57 -14.89
CA LEU A 92 7.67 -3.21 -16.30
C LEU A 92 8.04 -4.40 -17.20
N SER A 93 8.80 -5.36 -16.69
CA SER A 93 9.29 -6.52 -17.45
C SER A 93 8.32 -7.70 -17.51
N GLU A 94 7.22 -7.67 -16.75
CA GLU A 94 6.29 -8.81 -16.57
C GLU A 94 5.39 -9.08 -17.79
N GLN A 95 5.76 -8.62 -18.98
CA GLN A 95 5.09 -8.97 -20.23
C GLN A 95 5.47 -10.38 -20.69
N ARG A 96 5.06 -11.41 -19.94
CA ARG A 96 5.05 -12.79 -20.43
C ARG A 96 3.66 -13.13 -20.96
N PRO A 97 3.52 -13.56 -22.23
CA PRO A 97 2.22 -13.93 -22.77
C PRO A 97 1.66 -15.13 -22.00
N LEU A 98 0.36 -15.10 -21.71
CA LEU A 98 -0.37 -16.14 -20.96
C LEU A 98 -0.09 -17.57 -21.51
N LEU A 99 0.13 -17.69 -22.82
CA LEU A 99 0.51 -18.93 -23.51
C LEU A 99 1.80 -19.59 -22.97
N LEU A 100 2.71 -18.82 -22.39
CA LEU A 100 3.97 -19.32 -21.81
C LEU A 100 3.82 -19.71 -20.33
N GLY A 101 2.59 -19.79 -19.80
CA GLY A 101 2.33 -20.22 -18.42
C GLY A 101 1.99 -19.09 -17.44
N GLY A 102 1.46 -17.97 -17.92
CA GLY A 102 1.02 -16.85 -17.08
C GLY A 102 2.15 -16.01 -16.48
N SER A 103 1.76 -14.90 -15.82
CA SER A 103 2.69 -14.05 -15.07
C SER A 103 3.07 -14.76 -13.76
N SER A 104 4.33 -15.19 -13.65
CA SER A 104 4.86 -15.78 -12.42
C SER A 104 5.34 -14.67 -11.47
N HIS A 105 4.65 -14.50 -10.34
CA HIS A 105 5.03 -13.52 -9.30
C HIS A 105 6.34 -13.84 -8.57
N ILE A 106 7.04 -14.93 -8.92
CA ILE A 106 8.29 -15.37 -8.30
C ILE A 106 9.35 -14.25 -8.25
N HIS A 107 9.48 -13.47 -9.33
CA HIS A 107 10.44 -12.37 -9.37
C HIS A 107 10.08 -11.28 -8.34
N THR A 108 8.80 -10.89 -8.26
CA THR A 108 8.33 -9.93 -7.26
C THR A 108 8.40 -10.48 -5.84
N ASP A 109 8.20 -11.78 -5.64
CA ASP A 109 8.20 -12.41 -4.31
C ASP A 109 9.59 -12.54 -3.74
N VAL A 110 10.58 -12.90 -4.56
CA VAL A 110 12.01 -12.80 -4.19
C VAL A 110 12.38 -11.34 -3.90
N LEU A 111 11.79 -10.39 -4.65
CA LEU A 111 11.94 -8.98 -4.39
C LEU A 111 11.13 -8.46 -3.17
N ARG A 112 10.25 -9.26 -2.58
CA ARG A 112 9.59 -8.91 -1.31
C ARG A 112 10.10 -9.73 -0.12
N GLY A 113 10.84 -10.81 -0.38
CA GLY A 113 11.26 -11.77 0.65
C GLY A 113 10.16 -12.76 1.04
N ARG A 114 9.17 -12.95 0.16
CA ARG A 114 8.01 -13.87 0.31
C ARG A 114 8.17 -15.17 -0.48
N ASP A 115 9.38 -15.49 -0.96
CA ASP A 115 9.68 -16.65 -1.81
C ASP A 115 9.47 -18.02 -1.14
N TRP A 116 9.34 -18.04 0.19
CA TRP A 116 9.04 -19.23 0.99
C TRP A 116 7.57 -19.30 1.44
N SER A 117 6.79 -18.24 1.22
CA SER A 117 5.36 -18.21 1.54
C SER A 117 4.55 -18.79 0.39
N LEU A 118 3.41 -19.38 0.71
CA LEU A 118 2.49 -19.95 -0.26
C LEU A 118 1.09 -19.56 0.16
N ASP A 119 0.37 -18.88 -0.73
CA ASP A 119 -1.01 -18.49 -0.49
C ASP A 119 -1.98 -19.38 -1.28
N TRP A 120 -3.27 -19.30 -0.99
CA TRP A 120 -4.26 -20.18 -1.60
C TRP A 120 -4.38 -19.97 -3.12
N GLU A 121 -4.09 -18.75 -3.61
CA GLU A 121 -4.05 -18.37 -5.02
C GLU A 121 -2.93 -19.09 -5.80
N ASP A 122 -1.81 -19.43 -5.13
CA ASP A 122 -0.71 -20.18 -5.73
C ASP A 122 -1.05 -21.66 -5.93
N VAL A 123 -1.91 -22.21 -5.06
CA VAL A 123 -2.33 -23.63 -5.08
C VAL A 123 -3.50 -23.85 -6.05
N TYR A 124 -4.39 -22.87 -6.15
CA TYR A 124 -5.63 -22.94 -6.93
C TYR A 124 -5.75 -21.76 -7.90
N PRO A 125 -4.89 -21.67 -8.92
CA PRO A 125 -4.91 -20.56 -9.89
C PRO A 125 -6.25 -20.48 -10.63
N ASP A 126 -6.83 -21.63 -10.98
CA ASP A 126 -8.07 -21.72 -11.78
C ASP A 126 -9.35 -21.30 -11.00
N ALA A 127 -9.28 -21.25 -9.67
CA ALA A 127 -10.44 -20.93 -8.82
C ALA A 127 -10.76 -19.42 -8.80
N ILE A 128 -9.80 -18.57 -9.15
CA ILE A 128 -9.95 -17.10 -9.19
C ILE A 128 -10.25 -16.64 -10.62
N ASP A 129 -9.65 -17.30 -11.61
CA ASP A 129 -9.75 -16.92 -13.03
C ASP A 129 -11.06 -17.35 -13.70
N THR A 130 -12.04 -17.89 -12.97
CA THR A 130 -13.36 -18.23 -13.54
C THR A 130 -14.12 -17.00 -14.07
N THR A 131 -13.69 -15.78 -13.71
CA THR A 131 -14.22 -14.51 -14.26
C THR A 131 -13.44 -13.99 -15.48
N LYS A 132 -12.25 -14.52 -15.75
CA LYS A 132 -11.51 -14.29 -17.00
C LYS A 132 -11.84 -15.42 -17.95
N ASP A 133 -13.06 -15.27 -18.47
CA ASP A 133 -13.68 -16.06 -19.49
C ASP A 133 -12.69 -16.59 -20.54
N THR A 134 -12.81 -17.88 -20.81
CA THR A 134 -12.11 -18.67 -21.83
C THR A 134 -12.49 -18.25 -23.27
N THR A 135 -13.08 -17.06 -23.44
CA THR A 135 -13.55 -16.49 -24.70
C THR A 135 -12.66 -15.37 -25.22
N VAL A 136 -11.77 -14.84 -24.36
CA VAL A 136 -10.74 -13.90 -24.78
C VAL A 136 -9.50 -14.73 -25.06
N GLU A 137 -9.36 -15.19 -26.30
CA GLU A 137 -8.05 -15.14 -26.95
C GLU A 137 -7.54 -13.72 -26.70
N GLY A 138 -6.78 -13.56 -25.61
CA GLY A 138 -6.11 -12.33 -25.24
C GLY A 138 -5.24 -11.97 -26.40
N ASN A 139 -5.76 -11.09 -27.26
CA ASN A 139 -5.04 -10.51 -28.37
C ASN A 139 -3.86 -9.77 -27.76
N LEU A 140 -2.73 -10.48 -27.61
CA LEU A 140 -1.42 -9.91 -27.35
C LEU A 140 -1.18 -8.72 -28.28
N HIS A 141 -1.70 -8.82 -29.51
CA HIS A 141 -1.80 -7.75 -30.48
C HIS A 141 -2.50 -6.50 -29.93
N ALA A 142 -3.73 -6.61 -29.42
CA ALA A 142 -4.47 -5.47 -28.84
C ALA A 142 -3.80 -4.89 -27.58
N ALA A 143 -3.25 -5.75 -26.71
CA ALA A 143 -2.48 -5.30 -25.55
C ALA A 143 -1.18 -4.57 -25.97
N MET A 144 -0.54 -5.04 -27.04
CA MET A 144 0.68 -4.45 -27.60
C MET A 144 0.38 -3.15 -28.36
N GLU A 145 -0.74 -3.06 -29.05
CA GLU A 145 -1.26 -1.85 -29.70
C GLU A 145 -1.53 -0.76 -28.67
N GLN A 146 -2.17 -1.10 -27.55
CA GLN A 146 -2.40 -0.17 -26.44
C GLN A 146 -1.09 0.28 -25.76
N ALA A 147 -0.14 -0.65 -25.54
CA ALA A 147 1.15 -0.34 -24.92
C ALA A 147 2.02 0.56 -25.82
N LEU A 148 2.00 0.31 -27.13
CA LEU A 148 2.76 1.08 -28.13
C LEU A 148 2.01 2.31 -28.66
N HIS A 149 0.79 2.56 -28.17
CA HIS A 149 -0.07 3.66 -28.62
C HIS A 149 -0.27 3.65 -30.15
N LEU A 150 -0.59 2.48 -30.71
CA LEU A 150 -0.75 2.27 -32.16
C LEU A 150 -2.20 2.34 -32.66
N ASP A 151 -3.15 2.68 -31.78
CA ASP A 151 -4.58 2.89 -32.10
C ASP A 151 -4.91 4.30 -32.61
#